data_AF-A0A2P7Z251-F1
#
_entry.id   AF-A0A2P7Z251-F1
#
_cell.length_a   1.000
_cell.length_b   1.000
_cell.length_c   1.000
_cell.angle_alpha   90.00
_cell.angle_beta   90.00
_cell.angle_gamma   90.00
#
_symmetry.space_group_name_H-M   'P 1'
#
loop_
_entity.id
_entity.type
_entity.pdbx_description
1 polymer ?
#
loop_
_entity_poly.entity_id
_entity_poly.type
_entity_poly.pdbx_seq_one_letter_code
_entity_poly.pdbx_strand_id
1 'polypeptide(L)'
;MGIPGLTRQAEEHAERGSYPIQGTATRSAIVDGPALAYHVLNLCVSQRGLRKSALDDIPTYHELAQSTIVWLNKLTLHGFEIKAIVFDGYLPAWKKSERVSRTQQSLKRLVAFKAKRQDHQLGKIGPPSEVAFDCHVGLSKEQLEQIAAPPCFISAILDVLFSSSYASVTTVVPGEADSYCAEAARAATHAFVFTGDSDLLVQDVGPEGRVVIFKDVEFEDTGGQSHLKVLQHHPSGLAHTLGVSDLIPLAYFVKQRYHRTLLEAAALAKIQSPFGQAYDEFRTLYLTHGETTKMMSSLKQHGRQDVMPYLERQDPRLLELVLQLQIKPLPASKSHSPRTIYFFLPFLLEDPTRASAFQPSMGLLRLTYSILNFIDSGLDNVTEYTRRGLAVTPAAVMVYGTRQTVDEIKDTVSWLQAILETYPTLPSPARWRMVAVAAILDSLRSGGKVLPRREDITATVLNSTWPKLSWGLLHIKAQMQAILFTLKLASQILGLLFLLAPQVVLSEGQRVVLQSLHSILSTLPDIADVFDWQDATATMTKNEVSEVAATLASLTAAPVEEDDGFQKQGGKRKKKKKGTPSNTDGVMTARPAAVGKNPFALLSNIQ
;
A
#
# COMPACT_ATOMS: atom_id res chain seq x y z
N MET A 1 9.80 14.54 -4.29
CA MET A 1 10.39 13.94 -3.07
C MET A 1 11.90 14.19 -3.13
N GLY A 2 12.73 13.56 -2.30
CA GLY A 2 14.19 13.76 -2.30
C GLY A 2 14.70 15.01 -1.58
N ILE A 3 15.91 15.44 -1.94
CA ILE A 3 16.60 16.61 -1.38
C ILE A 3 15.81 17.92 -1.58
N PRO A 4 15.33 18.55 -0.49
CA PRO A 4 14.56 19.79 -0.57
C PRO A 4 15.35 20.91 -1.25
N GLY A 5 14.70 21.58 -2.21
CA GLY A 5 15.27 22.71 -2.94
C GLY A 5 16.13 22.33 -4.16
N LEU A 6 16.59 21.08 -4.28
CA LEU A 6 17.53 20.68 -5.33
C LEU A 6 16.97 20.88 -6.74
N THR A 7 15.76 20.37 -7.04
CA THR A 7 15.15 20.52 -8.38
C THR A 7 15.07 21.99 -8.80
N ARG A 8 14.58 22.86 -7.92
CA ARG A 8 14.46 24.30 -8.20
C ARG A 8 15.81 24.94 -8.52
N GLN A 9 16.86 24.55 -7.79
CA GLN A 9 18.19 25.09 -8.01
C GLN A 9 18.83 24.52 -9.29
N ALA A 10 18.47 23.30 -9.69
CA ALA A 10 18.93 22.66 -10.93
C ALA A 10 18.19 23.15 -12.19
N GLU A 11 17.01 23.76 -12.05
CA GLU A 11 16.21 24.30 -13.17
C GLU A 11 16.98 25.37 -13.98
N GLU A 12 17.86 26.15 -13.35
CA GLU A 12 18.69 27.17 -14.03
C GLU A 12 19.68 26.60 -15.05
N HIS A 13 20.01 25.31 -14.90
CA HIS A 13 20.93 24.59 -15.77
C HIS A 13 20.23 23.54 -16.65
N ALA A 14 18.90 23.52 -16.65
CA ALA A 14 18.11 22.56 -17.41
C ALA A 14 17.88 23.04 -18.85
N GLU A 15 17.73 22.09 -19.76
CA GLU A 15 17.45 22.35 -21.17
C GLU A 15 15.96 22.12 -21.46
N ARG A 16 15.38 22.91 -22.37
CA ARG A 16 14.03 22.65 -22.87
C ARG A 16 14.10 21.70 -24.07
N GLY A 17 13.44 20.56 -23.96
CA GLY A 17 13.23 19.61 -25.06
C GLY A 17 11.83 19.78 -25.66
N SER A 18 11.71 19.61 -26.98
CA SER A 18 10.43 19.54 -27.68
C SER A 18 10.50 18.41 -28.71
N TYR A 19 9.62 17.43 -28.56
CA TYR A 19 9.65 16.19 -29.33
C TYR A 19 8.33 16.02 -30.09
N PRO A 20 8.31 16.10 -31.43
CA PRO A 20 7.10 15.85 -32.20
C PRO A 20 6.72 14.37 -32.14
N ILE A 21 5.53 14.01 -32.61
CA ILE A 21 5.19 12.60 -32.86
C ILE A 21 6.22 12.03 -33.82
N GLN A 22 6.82 10.91 -33.43
CA GLN A 22 7.86 10.24 -34.18
C GLN A 22 7.60 8.73 -34.11
N GLY A 23 7.18 8.14 -35.23
CA GLY A 23 6.78 6.71 -35.30
C GLY A 23 7.93 5.72 -35.12
N THR A 24 9.18 6.20 -34.99
CA THR A 24 10.36 5.38 -34.71
C THR A 24 10.97 5.80 -33.39
N ALA A 25 11.18 4.84 -32.48
CA ALA A 25 11.84 5.12 -31.22
C ALA A 25 13.32 5.42 -31.42
N THR A 26 13.79 6.54 -30.87
CA THR A 26 15.20 6.99 -30.94
C THR A 26 15.79 7.27 -29.56
N ARG A 27 14.96 7.23 -28.52
CA ARG A 27 15.30 7.58 -27.14
C ARG A 27 14.84 6.47 -26.21
N SER A 28 15.63 6.18 -25.18
CA SER A 28 15.26 5.19 -24.17
C SER A 28 14.61 5.90 -22.99
N ALA A 29 13.40 5.50 -22.60
CA ALA A 29 12.73 5.98 -21.40
C ALA A 29 12.86 4.97 -20.25
N ILE A 30 13.34 5.45 -19.11
CA ILE A 30 13.37 4.77 -17.82
C ILE A 30 12.39 5.49 -16.91
N VAL A 31 11.45 4.77 -16.33
CA VAL A 31 10.32 5.36 -15.61
C VAL A 31 10.38 4.94 -14.15
N ASP A 32 10.46 5.93 -13.26
CA ASP A 32 10.20 5.74 -11.83
C ASP A 32 8.69 5.52 -11.62
N GLY A 33 8.34 4.27 -11.35
CA GLY A 33 6.96 3.79 -11.26
C GLY A 33 6.14 4.46 -10.15
N PRO A 34 6.63 4.53 -8.89
CA PRO A 34 5.95 5.23 -7.82
C PRO A 34 5.68 6.68 -8.18
N ALA A 35 6.66 7.40 -8.72
CA ALA A 35 6.44 8.78 -9.11
C ALA A 35 5.45 8.93 -10.28
N LEU A 36 5.49 8.03 -11.28
CA LEU A 36 4.49 7.99 -12.36
C LEU A 36 3.09 7.79 -11.80
N ALA A 37 2.90 6.83 -10.89
CA ALA A 37 1.61 6.52 -10.28
C ALA A 37 1.02 7.76 -9.57
N TYR A 38 1.83 8.48 -8.78
CA TYR A 38 1.39 9.71 -8.13
C TYR A 38 1.16 10.85 -9.13
N HIS A 39 1.94 10.93 -10.20
CA HIS A 39 1.73 11.92 -11.26
C HIS A 39 0.38 11.71 -11.95
N VAL A 40 0.09 10.49 -12.40
CA VAL A 40 -1.19 10.12 -13.04
C VAL A 40 -2.36 10.39 -12.09
N LEU A 41 -2.25 10.00 -10.81
CA LEU A 41 -3.27 10.33 -9.81
C LEU A 41 -3.54 11.84 -9.75
N ASN A 42 -2.50 12.67 -9.74
CA ASN A 42 -2.65 14.11 -9.66
C ASN A 42 -3.21 14.72 -10.96
N LEU A 43 -2.92 14.14 -12.13
CA LEU A 43 -3.55 14.52 -13.41
C LEU A 43 -5.04 14.20 -13.39
N CYS A 44 -5.43 12.96 -13.05
CA CYS A 44 -6.83 12.56 -12.94
C CYS A 44 -7.59 13.46 -11.97
N VAL A 45 -7.00 13.77 -10.80
CA VAL A 45 -7.58 14.69 -9.82
C VAL A 45 -7.70 16.12 -10.37
N SER A 46 -6.70 16.62 -11.11
CA SER A 46 -6.70 17.97 -11.69
C SER A 46 -7.80 18.16 -12.73
N GLN A 47 -8.18 17.09 -13.42
CA GLN A 47 -9.25 17.11 -14.43
C GLN A 47 -10.66 17.14 -13.83
N ARG A 48 -10.79 17.07 -12.49
CA ARG A 48 -12.08 17.07 -11.81
C ARG A 48 -12.51 18.50 -11.40
N GLY A 49 -13.03 19.25 -12.37
CA GLY A 49 -13.41 20.66 -12.18
C GLY A 49 -14.62 20.94 -11.26
N LEU A 50 -15.40 19.92 -10.88
CA LEU A 50 -16.65 20.09 -10.12
C LEU A 50 -16.58 19.61 -8.66
N ARG A 51 -15.39 19.21 -8.16
CA ARG A 51 -15.23 18.63 -6.83
C ARG A 51 -15.55 19.63 -5.73
N LYS A 52 -16.47 19.26 -4.83
CA LYS A 52 -16.78 20.07 -3.63
C LYS A 52 -16.03 19.59 -2.39
N SER A 53 -15.39 18.43 -2.46
CA SER A 53 -14.69 17.78 -1.35
C SER A 53 -13.51 16.94 -1.84
N ALA A 54 -12.52 16.75 -0.97
CA ALA A 54 -11.37 15.88 -1.18
C ALA A 54 -11.73 14.40 -1.40
N LEU A 55 -12.95 14.00 -1.03
CA LEU A 55 -13.49 12.66 -1.21
C LEU A 55 -14.59 12.58 -2.28
N ASP A 56 -14.92 13.70 -2.92
CA ASP A 56 -15.84 13.74 -4.05
C ASP A 56 -15.10 13.31 -5.31
N ASP A 57 -15.73 12.56 -6.21
CA ASP A 57 -15.19 12.19 -7.53
C ASP A 57 -13.70 11.78 -7.50
N ILE A 58 -13.34 10.89 -6.56
CA ILE A 58 -11.98 10.33 -6.49
C ILE A 58 -11.81 9.41 -7.71
N PRO A 59 -10.67 9.50 -8.45
CA PRO A 59 -10.39 8.57 -9.53
C PRO A 59 -10.49 7.12 -9.08
N THR A 60 -11.11 6.27 -9.90
CA THR A 60 -11.23 4.84 -9.61
C THR A 60 -9.89 4.14 -9.80
N TYR A 61 -9.74 2.96 -9.20
CA TYR A 61 -8.56 2.11 -9.39
C TYR A 61 -8.40 1.74 -10.87
N HIS A 62 -9.50 1.38 -11.53
CA HIS A 62 -9.53 1.12 -12.96
C HIS A 62 -9.12 2.34 -13.79
N GLU A 63 -9.63 3.53 -13.47
CA GLU A 63 -9.25 4.76 -14.17
C GLU A 63 -7.76 5.07 -14.03
N LEU A 64 -7.21 4.96 -12.82
CA LEU A 64 -5.78 5.20 -12.57
C LEU A 64 -4.91 4.22 -13.35
N ALA A 65 -5.32 2.95 -13.39
CA ALA A 65 -4.66 1.91 -14.17
C ALA A 65 -4.67 2.24 -15.67
N GLN A 66 -5.84 2.51 -16.26
CA GLN A 66 -5.95 2.83 -17.69
C GLN A 66 -5.26 4.14 -18.06
N SER A 67 -5.38 5.17 -17.24
CA SER A 67 -4.73 6.47 -17.45
C SER A 67 -3.21 6.33 -17.49
N THR A 68 -2.65 5.41 -16.70
CA THR A 68 -1.21 5.10 -16.73
C THR A 68 -0.79 4.51 -18.08
N ILE A 69 -1.57 3.58 -18.63
CA ILE A 69 -1.32 3.01 -19.96
C ILE A 69 -1.43 4.08 -21.05
N VAL A 70 -2.44 4.94 -21.00
CA VAL A 70 -2.62 6.05 -21.95
C VAL A 70 -1.43 7.00 -21.90
N TRP A 71 -0.97 7.37 -20.71
CA TRP A 71 0.19 8.26 -20.53
C TRP A 71 1.47 7.66 -21.12
N LEU A 72 1.74 6.37 -20.85
CA LEU A 72 2.90 5.67 -21.39
C LEU A 72 2.82 5.54 -22.92
N ASN A 73 1.65 5.22 -23.46
CA ASN A 73 1.43 5.17 -24.91
C ASN A 73 1.65 6.53 -25.56
N LYS A 74 1.25 7.62 -24.89
CA LYS A 74 1.52 8.96 -25.40
C LYS A 74 3.02 9.22 -25.46
N LEU A 75 3.78 8.85 -24.42
CA LEU A 75 5.23 8.97 -24.43
C LEU A 75 5.88 8.19 -25.58
N THR A 76 5.41 6.97 -25.89
CA THR A 76 5.95 6.18 -27.01
C THR A 76 5.67 6.80 -28.38
N LEU A 77 4.50 7.44 -28.57
CA LEU A 77 4.18 8.17 -29.80
C LEU A 77 5.16 9.31 -30.10
N HIS A 78 5.83 9.86 -29.09
CA HIS A 78 6.85 10.91 -29.22
C HIS A 78 8.28 10.37 -29.37
N GLY A 79 8.43 9.11 -29.79
CA GLY A 79 9.72 8.52 -30.15
C GLY A 79 10.54 7.98 -28.98
N PHE A 80 9.90 7.69 -27.84
CA PHE A 80 10.51 7.04 -26.69
C PHE A 80 10.19 5.55 -26.67
N GLU A 81 11.21 4.71 -26.47
CA GLU A 81 11.03 3.30 -26.14
C GLU A 81 11.09 3.14 -24.62
N ILE A 82 10.02 2.62 -24.00
CA ILE A 82 10.04 2.34 -22.57
C ILE A 82 10.93 1.12 -22.32
N LYS A 83 12.13 1.34 -21.80
CA LYS A 83 13.11 0.28 -21.51
C LYS A 83 12.92 -0.31 -20.11
N ALA A 84 12.46 0.48 -19.16
CA ALA A 84 12.17 0.02 -17.80
C ALA A 84 11.11 0.89 -17.11
N ILE A 85 10.26 0.25 -16.31
CA ILE A 85 9.33 0.86 -15.35
C ILE A 85 9.62 0.21 -13.99
N VAL A 86 10.19 0.99 -13.07
CA VAL A 86 10.81 0.46 -11.85
C VAL A 86 9.99 0.88 -10.64
N PHE A 87 9.52 -0.09 -9.85
CA PHE A 87 8.78 0.14 -8.61
C PHE A 87 9.56 -0.24 -7.37
N ASP A 88 9.42 0.57 -6.32
CA ASP A 88 9.95 0.27 -4.98
C ASP A 88 9.48 -1.10 -4.50
N GLY A 89 10.36 -1.85 -3.82
CA GLY A 89 9.98 -3.03 -3.05
C GLY A 89 10.32 -2.87 -1.58
N TYR A 90 11.57 -3.16 -1.20
CA TYR A 90 11.99 -3.10 0.20
C TYR A 90 12.19 -1.67 0.70
N LEU A 91 11.64 -1.35 1.87
CA LEU A 91 11.92 -0.09 2.57
C LEU A 91 13.21 -0.23 3.42
N PRO A 92 14.30 0.50 3.10
CA PRO A 92 15.53 0.42 3.87
C PRO A 92 15.37 0.86 5.32
N ALA A 93 16.23 0.35 6.21
CA ALA A 93 16.11 0.60 7.65
C ALA A 93 16.18 2.10 8.01
N TRP A 94 17.02 2.86 7.31
CA TRP A 94 17.23 4.29 7.52
C TRP A 94 16.05 5.17 7.08
N LYS A 95 15.17 4.71 6.16
CA LYS A 95 13.94 5.42 5.75
C LYS A 95 12.72 5.17 6.64
N LYS A 96 12.84 4.36 7.68
CA LYS A 96 11.71 4.06 8.59
C LYS A 96 11.12 5.32 9.22
N SER A 97 11.95 6.24 9.70
CA SER A 97 11.52 7.49 10.33
C SER A 97 10.76 8.39 9.34
N GLU A 98 11.22 8.46 8.09
CA GLU A 98 10.56 9.19 7.01
C GLU A 98 9.19 8.60 6.69
N ARG A 99 9.08 7.26 6.59
CA ARG A 99 7.81 6.56 6.38
C ARG A 99 6.82 6.82 7.52
N VAL A 100 7.27 6.80 8.78
CA VAL A 100 6.44 7.18 9.95
C VAL A 100 5.96 8.62 9.81
N SER A 101 6.88 9.56 9.52
CA SER A 101 6.57 10.98 9.39
C SER A 101 5.52 11.25 8.30
N ARG A 102 5.68 10.66 7.10
CA ARG A 102 4.74 10.79 5.98
C ARG A 102 3.35 10.23 6.32
N THR A 103 3.31 9.08 6.99
CA THR A 103 2.05 8.45 7.41
C THR A 103 1.36 9.30 8.48
N GLN A 104 2.13 9.83 9.45
CA GLN A 104 1.61 10.73 10.48
C GLN A 104 1.09 12.05 9.90
N GLN A 105 1.73 12.58 8.84
CA GLN A 105 1.24 13.77 8.14
C GLN A 105 -0.10 13.49 7.45
N SER A 106 -0.25 12.33 6.80
CA SER A 106 -1.51 11.90 6.20
C SER A 106 -2.63 11.79 7.25
N LEU A 107 -2.32 11.22 8.43
CA LEU A 107 -3.24 11.18 9.56
C LEU A 107 -3.64 12.58 10.04
N LYS A 108 -2.69 13.51 10.18
CA LYS A 108 -2.98 14.90 10.56
C LYS A 108 -3.92 15.58 9.57
N ARG A 109 -3.72 15.36 8.26
CA ARG A 109 -4.62 15.88 7.22
C ARG A 109 -6.02 15.28 7.34
N LEU A 110 -6.14 13.97 7.55
CA LEU A 110 -7.43 13.30 7.73
C LEU A 110 -8.18 13.78 8.99
N VAL A 111 -7.47 13.99 10.10
CA VAL A 111 -8.03 14.54 11.34
C VAL A 111 -8.52 15.99 11.13
N ALA A 112 -7.69 16.83 10.49
CA ALA A 112 -8.07 18.20 10.17
C ALA A 112 -9.27 18.26 9.21
N PHE A 113 -9.32 17.38 8.23
CA PHE A 113 -10.43 17.26 7.29
C PHE A 113 -11.72 16.88 8.02
N LYS A 114 -11.70 15.91 8.93
CA LYS A 114 -12.85 15.57 9.76
C LYS A 114 -13.32 16.70 10.66
N ALA A 115 -12.40 17.44 11.27
CA ALA A 115 -12.77 18.56 12.14
C ALA A 115 -13.51 19.68 11.39
N LYS A 116 -13.24 19.85 10.08
CA LYS A 116 -13.84 20.90 9.25
C LYS A 116 -15.15 20.50 8.56
N ARG A 117 -15.47 19.20 8.46
CA ARG A 117 -16.56 18.70 7.60
C ARG A 117 -17.52 17.76 8.33
N GLN A 118 -18.79 18.08 8.24
CA GLN A 118 -19.89 17.17 8.62
C GLN A 118 -20.16 16.15 7.50
N ASP A 119 -20.91 15.08 7.80
CA ASP A 119 -21.22 13.99 6.85
C ASP A 119 -21.73 14.50 5.50
N HIS A 120 -22.65 15.46 5.49
CA HIS A 120 -23.24 15.99 4.26
C HIS A 120 -22.26 16.76 3.36
N GLN A 121 -21.02 17.00 3.82
CA GLN A 121 -19.97 17.74 3.13
C GLN A 121 -18.83 16.83 2.63
N LEU A 122 -18.92 15.51 2.83
CA LEU A 122 -17.88 14.56 2.43
C LEU A 122 -17.91 14.26 0.93
N GLY A 123 -19.09 14.24 0.32
CA GLY A 123 -19.28 13.91 -1.10
C GLY A 123 -20.33 12.81 -1.27
N LYS A 124 -20.28 12.10 -2.39
CA LYS A 124 -21.14 10.94 -2.66
C LYS A 124 -20.30 9.75 -3.09
N ILE A 125 -20.81 8.55 -2.81
CA ILE A 125 -20.34 7.33 -3.47
C ILE A 125 -21.28 7.08 -4.64
N GLY A 126 -20.72 6.80 -5.80
CA GLY A 126 -21.46 6.52 -7.01
C GLY A 126 -20.55 6.02 -8.11
N PRO A 127 -21.09 5.82 -9.31
CA PRO A 127 -20.28 5.54 -10.48
C PRO A 127 -19.23 6.66 -10.66
N PRO A 128 -18.06 6.33 -11.22
CA PRO A 128 -17.08 7.34 -11.58
C PRO A 128 -17.72 8.37 -12.50
N SER A 129 -17.35 9.65 -12.35
CA SER A 129 -17.68 10.61 -13.39
C SER A 129 -16.94 10.23 -14.68
N GLU A 130 -17.66 10.20 -15.80
CA GLU A 130 -17.17 9.88 -17.15
C GLU A 130 -16.28 11.00 -17.70
N VAL A 131 -15.17 11.28 -17.01
CA VAL A 131 -14.13 12.17 -17.50
C VAL A 131 -13.11 11.30 -18.22
N ALA A 132 -13.07 11.40 -19.54
CA ALA A 132 -12.01 10.77 -20.32
C ALA A 132 -10.67 11.37 -19.88
N PHE A 133 -9.72 10.49 -19.53
CA PHE A 133 -8.39 10.94 -19.15
C PHE A 133 -7.71 11.62 -20.34
N ASP A 134 -7.30 12.87 -20.13
CA ASP A 134 -6.57 13.65 -21.11
C ASP A 134 -5.17 14.01 -20.60
N CYS A 135 -4.13 13.41 -21.18
CA CYS A 135 -2.74 13.71 -20.84
C CYS A 135 -2.31 15.15 -21.22
N HIS A 136 -3.07 15.85 -22.06
CA HIS A 136 -2.81 17.24 -22.45
C HIS A 136 -3.21 18.24 -21.36
N VAL A 137 -4.06 17.82 -20.42
CA VAL A 137 -4.45 18.67 -19.29
C VAL A 137 -3.35 18.65 -18.25
N GLY A 138 -2.64 19.77 -18.12
CA GLY A 138 -1.61 19.97 -17.10
C GLY A 138 -2.16 19.94 -15.67
N LEU A 139 -1.24 19.85 -14.71
CA LEU A 139 -1.60 19.89 -13.29
C LEU A 139 -2.27 21.22 -12.93
N SER A 140 -3.39 21.14 -12.20
CA SER A 140 -4.13 22.34 -11.79
C SER A 140 -3.30 23.17 -10.80
N LYS A 141 -3.32 24.50 -10.97
CA LYS A 141 -2.75 25.46 -10.01
C LYS A 141 -3.62 25.59 -8.76
N GLU A 142 -4.89 25.22 -8.85
CA GLU A 142 -5.83 25.21 -7.75
C GLU A 142 -5.57 23.97 -6.89
N GLN A 143 -4.87 24.16 -5.77
CA GLN A 143 -4.58 23.08 -4.83
C GLN A 143 -5.87 22.65 -4.13
N LEU A 144 -6.59 21.70 -4.72
CA LEU A 144 -7.65 20.99 -4.01
C LEU A 144 -7.07 20.29 -2.78
N GLU A 145 -7.81 20.31 -1.67
CA GLU A 145 -7.42 19.66 -0.43
C GLU A 145 -7.22 18.15 -0.69
N GLN A 146 -5.98 17.66 -0.64
CA GLN A 146 -5.66 16.23 -0.80
C GLN A 146 -5.35 15.63 0.58
N ILE A 147 -6.17 14.68 1.02
CA ILE A 147 -6.01 14.02 2.32
C ILE A 147 -4.84 13.03 2.25
N ALA A 148 -4.99 12.03 1.38
CA ALA A 148 -4.01 11.00 1.06
C ALA A 148 -4.38 10.38 -0.30
N ALA A 149 -3.45 9.62 -0.90
CA ALA A 149 -3.76 8.81 -2.07
C ALA A 149 -4.71 7.65 -1.71
N PRO A 150 -5.53 7.16 -2.66
CA PRO A 150 -6.33 5.97 -2.44
C PRO A 150 -5.45 4.78 -2.03
N PRO A 151 -5.83 3.96 -1.03
CA PRO A 151 -4.99 2.85 -0.58
C PRO A 151 -4.85 1.78 -1.67
N CYS A 152 -3.68 1.18 -1.81
CA CYS A 152 -3.41 0.09 -2.79
C CYS A 152 -3.57 0.49 -4.27
N PHE A 153 -3.58 1.79 -4.61
CA PHE A 153 -3.72 2.22 -6.01
C PHE A 153 -2.52 1.83 -6.89
N ILE A 154 -1.33 1.76 -6.30
CA ILE A 154 -0.12 1.26 -6.97
C ILE A 154 -0.31 -0.20 -7.39
N SER A 155 -0.95 -1.01 -6.56
CA SER A 155 -1.25 -2.41 -6.87
C SER A 155 -2.13 -2.53 -8.10
N ALA A 156 -3.19 -1.72 -8.22
CA ALA A 156 -4.06 -1.70 -9.40
C ALA A 156 -3.32 -1.27 -10.68
N ILE A 157 -2.37 -0.33 -10.56
CA ILE A 157 -1.50 0.07 -11.67
C ILE A 157 -0.56 -1.08 -12.07
N LEU A 158 0.03 -1.79 -11.10
CA LEU A 158 0.88 -2.95 -11.37
C LEU A 158 0.10 -4.08 -12.06
N ASP A 159 -1.12 -4.37 -11.61
CA ASP A 159 -1.98 -5.40 -12.22
C ASP A 159 -2.20 -5.14 -13.73
N VAL A 160 -2.47 -3.88 -14.13
CA VAL A 160 -2.59 -3.55 -15.57
C VAL A 160 -1.25 -3.55 -16.30
N LEU A 161 -0.17 -3.08 -15.68
CA LEU A 161 1.14 -3.07 -16.31
C LEU A 161 1.61 -4.49 -16.62
N PHE A 162 1.46 -5.42 -15.68
CA PHE A 162 1.84 -6.83 -15.85
C PHE A 162 0.93 -7.61 -16.81
N SER A 163 -0.26 -7.10 -17.14
CA SER A 163 -1.16 -7.68 -18.13
C SER A 163 -1.13 -6.97 -19.49
N SER A 164 -0.32 -5.92 -19.64
CA SER A 164 -0.20 -5.11 -20.86
C SER A 164 1.08 -5.41 -21.65
N SER A 165 1.30 -4.66 -22.74
CA SER A 165 2.56 -4.66 -23.49
C SER A 165 3.77 -4.20 -22.68
N TYR A 166 3.58 -3.60 -21.50
CA TYR A 166 4.65 -3.15 -20.61
C TYR A 166 5.11 -4.22 -19.61
N ALA A 167 4.53 -5.42 -19.64
CA ALA A 167 4.80 -6.48 -18.67
C ALA A 167 6.26 -6.96 -18.64
N SER A 168 6.98 -6.88 -19.77
CA SER A 168 8.39 -7.29 -19.85
C SER A 168 9.38 -6.23 -19.38
N VAL A 169 8.93 -4.97 -19.25
CA VAL A 169 9.76 -3.84 -18.84
C VAL A 169 9.39 -3.29 -17.47
N THR A 170 8.32 -3.80 -16.86
CA THR A 170 7.90 -3.44 -15.50
C THR A 170 8.51 -4.39 -14.48
N THR A 171 9.09 -3.86 -13.41
CA THR A 171 9.66 -4.66 -12.32
C THR A 171 9.51 -3.98 -10.96
N VAL A 172 9.32 -4.78 -9.91
CA VAL A 172 9.38 -4.35 -8.51
C VAL A 172 10.73 -4.77 -7.91
N VAL A 173 11.56 -3.81 -7.56
CA VAL A 173 12.97 -4.07 -7.20
C VAL A 173 13.14 -4.39 -5.70
N PRO A 174 14.18 -5.14 -5.29
CA PRO A 174 14.40 -5.47 -3.89
C PRO A 174 15.03 -4.31 -3.08
N GLY A 175 14.62 -3.08 -3.38
CA GLY A 175 15.13 -1.83 -2.80
C GLY A 175 14.29 -0.65 -3.28
N GLU A 176 14.93 0.50 -3.46
CA GLU A 176 14.28 1.73 -3.93
C GLU A 176 14.49 1.94 -5.43
N ALA A 177 13.46 2.43 -6.12
CA ALA A 177 13.45 2.55 -7.57
C ALA A 177 14.57 3.45 -8.12
N ASP A 178 15.00 4.49 -7.40
CA ASP A 178 15.99 5.48 -7.86
C ASP A 178 17.29 4.84 -8.36
N SER A 179 17.88 3.97 -7.54
CA SER A 179 19.18 3.34 -7.85
C SER A 179 19.10 2.42 -9.07
N TYR A 180 17.99 1.68 -9.19
CA TYR A 180 17.73 0.77 -10.30
C TYR A 180 17.35 1.52 -11.59
N CYS A 181 16.67 2.66 -11.48
CA CYS A 181 16.45 3.56 -12.61
C CYS A 181 17.79 4.08 -13.15
N ALA A 182 18.70 4.49 -12.27
CA ALA A 182 20.04 4.94 -12.66
C ALA A 182 20.85 3.81 -13.32
N GLU A 183 20.79 2.58 -12.79
CA GLU A 183 21.40 1.41 -13.43
C GLU A 183 20.84 1.13 -14.83
N ALA A 184 19.52 1.11 -14.96
CA ALA A 184 18.87 0.90 -16.26
C ALA A 184 19.20 2.03 -17.26
N ALA A 185 19.35 3.27 -16.79
CA ALA A 185 19.77 4.40 -17.62
C ALA A 185 21.20 4.23 -18.14
N ARG A 186 22.15 3.80 -17.29
CA ARG A 186 23.54 3.53 -17.71
C ARG A 186 23.64 2.42 -18.75
N ALA A 187 22.74 1.44 -18.71
CA ALA A 187 22.68 0.34 -19.67
C ALA A 187 22.02 0.73 -21.01
N ALA A 188 21.32 1.86 -21.07
CA ALA A 188 20.56 2.31 -22.23
C ALA A 188 21.29 3.39 -23.04
N THR A 189 21.03 3.44 -24.34
CA THR A 189 21.49 4.53 -25.20
C THR A 189 20.48 5.68 -25.18
N HIS A 190 20.97 6.92 -25.13
CA HIS A 190 20.16 8.14 -25.07
C HIS A 190 19.03 8.03 -24.02
N ALA A 191 19.41 7.74 -22.77
CA ALA A 191 18.50 7.47 -21.67
C ALA A 191 17.86 8.74 -21.10
N PHE A 192 16.55 8.68 -20.88
CA PHE A 192 15.74 9.68 -20.18
C PHE A 192 15.06 9.01 -19.00
N VAL A 193 15.41 9.44 -17.79
CA VAL A 193 14.78 9.01 -16.55
C VAL A 193 13.64 9.96 -16.21
N PHE A 194 12.40 9.46 -16.22
CA PHE A 194 11.21 10.21 -15.83
C PHE A 194 10.89 9.92 -14.37
N THR A 195 10.85 10.96 -13.53
CA THR A 195 10.70 10.82 -12.07
C THR A 195 10.01 12.03 -11.42
N GLY A 196 9.61 11.90 -10.17
CA GLY A 196 9.16 12.98 -9.28
C GLY A 196 10.08 13.16 -8.06
N ASP A 197 11.20 12.43 -8.02
CA ASP A 197 12.19 12.48 -6.95
C ASP A 197 13.46 13.20 -7.43
N SER A 198 13.90 14.19 -6.65
CA SER A 198 15.11 14.93 -6.96
C SER A 198 16.38 14.13 -6.69
N ASP A 199 16.31 13.02 -5.96
CA ASP A 199 17.48 12.17 -5.67
C ASP A 199 18.08 11.58 -6.96
N LEU A 200 17.27 11.37 -7.99
CA LEU A 200 17.72 10.94 -9.32
C LEU A 200 18.55 11.98 -10.07
N LEU A 201 18.50 13.26 -9.68
CA LEU A 201 19.44 14.28 -10.20
C LEU A 201 20.86 14.07 -9.67
N VAL A 202 21.03 13.34 -8.56
CA VAL A 202 22.32 13.08 -7.92
C VAL A 202 22.89 11.72 -8.32
N GLN A 203 22.02 10.76 -8.63
CA GLN A 203 22.41 9.43 -9.10
C GLN A 203 23.21 9.52 -10.41
N ASP A 204 24.16 8.59 -10.58
CA ASP A 204 24.88 8.44 -11.84
C ASP A 204 23.98 7.76 -12.88
N VAL A 205 23.33 8.56 -13.73
CA VAL A 205 22.50 8.09 -14.85
C VAL A 205 23.30 7.87 -16.14
N GLY A 206 24.63 7.93 -16.08
CA GLY A 206 25.54 7.81 -17.21
C GLY A 206 25.87 9.15 -17.88
N PRO A 207 26.88 9.18 -18.77
CA PRO A 207 27.42 10.41 -19.34
C PRO A 207 26.42 11.17 -20.21
N GLU A 208 25.53 10.49 -20.92
CA GLU A 208 24.50 11.07 -21.80
C GLU A 208 23.09 10.99 -21.17
N GLY A 209 22.99 10.51 -19.94
CA GLY A 209 21.72 10.29 -19.25
C GLY A 209 21.05 11.60 -18.88
N ARG A 210 19.74 11.70 -19.14
CA ARG A 210 18.92 12.87 -18.83
C ARG A 210 17.88 12.52 -17.77
N VAL A 211 17.55 13.47 -16.92
CA VAL A 211 16.49 13.35 -15.92
C VAL A 211 15.40 14.36 -16.23
N VAL A 212 14.15 13.91 -16.29
CA VAL A 212 12.96 14.72 -16.55
C VAL A 212 12.02 14.58 -15.37
N ILE A 213 11.64 15.71 -14.77
CA ILE A 213 10.68 15.70 -13.67
C ILE A 213 9.26 15.68 -14.24
N PHE A 214 8.40 14.76 -13.79
CA PHE A 214 7.03 14.60 -14.32
C PHE A 214 6.20 15.89 -14.32
N LYS A 215 6.43 16.77 -13.34
CA LYS A 215 5.71 18.05 -13.26
C LYS A 215 6.00 18.97 -14.47
N ASP A 216 7.13 18.75 -15.14
CA ASP A 216 7.63 19.56 -16.26
C ASP A 216 7.43 18.84 -17.61
N VAL A 217 6.59 17.79 -17.65
CA VAL A 217 6.18 17.08 -18.86
C VAL A 217 4.84 17.64 -19.32
N GLU A 218 4.80 18.16 -20.54
CA GLU A 218 3.61 18.74 -21.15
C GLU A 218 3.39 18.16 -22.55
N PHE A 219 2.17 17.68 -22.82
CA PHE A 219 1.75 17.28 -24.16
C PHE A 219 0.91 18.41 -24.76
N GLU A 220 1.36 19.01 -25.84
CA GLU A 220 0.66 20.12 -26.51
C GLU A 220 0.29 19.78 -27.95
N ASP A 221 -0.91 20.17 -28.37
CA ASP A 221 -1.33 20.11 -29.76
C ASP A 221 -1.37 21.53 -30.33
N THR A 222 -0.38 21.89 -31.17
CA THR A 222 -0.31 23.21 -31.81
C THR A 222 -0.41 23.05 -33.33
N GLY A 223 -1.39 23.71 -33.96
CA GLY A 223 -1.53 23.71 -35.42
C GLY A 223 -1.75 22.33 -36.05
N GLY A 224 -2.36 21.40 -35.32
CA GLY A 224 -2.57 20.02 -35.76
C GLY A 224 -1.36 19.10 -35.57
N GLN A 225 -0.27 19.57 -34.95
CA GLN A 225 0.89 18.77 -34.60
C GLN A 225 0.99 18.62 -33.08
N SER A 226 1.06 17.36 -32.61
CA SER A 226 1.27 17.04 -31.20
C SER A 226 2.75 17.06 -30.87
N HIS A 227 3.13 17.71 -29.78
CA HIS A 227 4.49 17.83 -29.29
C HIS A 227 4.55 17.48 -27.79
N LEU A 228 5.61 16.76 -27.40
CA LEU A 228 5.98 16.53 -26.02
C LEU A 228 7.06 17.55 -25.64
N LYS A 229 6.72 18.47 -24.74
CA LYS A 229 7.66 19.41 -24.14
C LYS A 229 8.13 18.88 -22.80
N VAL A 230 9.44 18.99 -22.56
CA VAL A 230 10.05 18.58 -21.29
C VAL A 230 11.11 19.57 -20.84
N LEU A 231 11.31 19.65 -19.52
CA LEU A 231 12.53 20.19 -18.93
C LEU A 231 13.47 19.04 -18.60
N GLN A 232 14.63 18.99 -19.25
CA GLN A 232 15.60 17.90 -19.12
C GLN A 232 16.87 18.38 -18.42
N HIS A 233 17.28 17.66 -17.40
CA HIS A 233 18.52 17.89 -16.66
C HIS A 233 19.57 16.88 -17.10
N HIS A 234 20.83 17.32 -17.21
CA HIS A 234 21.97 16.47 -17.56
C HIS A 234 22.93 16.41 -16.36
N PRO A 235 22.78 15.44 -15.44
CA PRO A 235 23.55 15.43 -14.18
C PRO A 235 25.07 15.47 -14.36
N SER A 236 25.59 14.71 -15.32
CA SER A 236 27.02 14.70 -15.67
C SER A 236 27.48 16.06 -16.24
N GLY A 237 26.71 16.66 -17.14
CA GLY A 237 26.99 17.99 -17.69
C GLY A 237 26.88 19.10 -16.64
N LEU A 238 25.96 18.96 -15.68
CA LEU A 238 25.85 19.87 -14.55
C LEU A 238 27.07 19.77 -13.64
N ALA A 239 27.52 18.55 -13.30
CA ALA A 239 28.75 18.34 -12.54
C ALA A 239 29.96 18.98 -13.24
N HIS A 240 30.10 18.76 -14.56
CA HIS A 240 31.14 19.37 -15.38
C HIS A 240 31.07 20.90 -15.38
N THR A 241 29.89 21.47 -15.59
CA THR A 241 29.65 22.94 -15.57
C THR A 241 30.01 23.55 -14.22
N LEU A 242 29.70 22.84 -13.13
CA LEU A 242 30.02 23.25 -11.78
C LEU A 242 31.47 22.91 -11.39
N GLY A 243 32.23 22.22 -12.23
CA GLY A 243 33.62 21.82 -12.00
C GLY A 243 33.81 20.83 -10.85
N VAL A 244 32.85 19.95 -10.60
CA VAL A 244 32.91 18.88 -9.59
C VAL A 244 32.89 17.50 -10.27
N SER A 245 33.41 16.46 -9.61
CA SER A 245 33.44 15.10 -10.17
C SER A 245 32.06 14.48 -10.33
N ASP A 246 31.21 14.74 -9.33
CA ASP A 246 29.84 14.25 -9.23
C ASP A 246 29.05 15.21 -8.32
N LEU A 247 27.73 15.02 -8.29
CA LEU A 247 26.83 15.90 -7.56
C LEU A 247 26.65 15.48 -6.09
N ILE A 248 27.21 14.36 -5.62
CA ILE A 248 26.97 13.81 -4.28
C ILE A 248 27.47 14.77 -3.16
N PRO A 249 28.72 15.26 -3.16
CA PRO A 249 29.20 16.22 -2.16
C PRO A 249 28.33 17.48 -2.10
N LEU A 250 27.94 17.99 -3.27
CA LEU A 250 27.13 19.19 -3.42
C LEU A 250 25.72 18.98 -2.85
N ALA A 251 25.10 17.87 -3.23
CA ALA A 251 23.78 17.46 -2.77
C ALA A 251 23.71 17.34 -1.24
N TYR A 252 24.77 16.81 -0.62
CA TYR A 252 24.88 16.76 0.85
C TYR A 252 24.87 18.17 1.48
N PHE A 253 25.60 19.11 0.89
CA PHE A 253 25.62 20.50 1.34
C PHE A 253 24.27 21.22 1.17
N VAL A 254 23.55 20.96 0.08
CA VAL A 254 22.18 21.46 -0.11
C VAL A 254 21.23 20.84 0.90
N LYS A 255 21.34 19.54 1.17
CA LYS A 255 20.54 18.85 2.19
C LYS A 255 20.73 19.46 3.59
N GLN A 256 21.96 19.86 3.94
CA GLN A 256 22.24 20.53 5.21
C GLN A 256 21.62 21.94 5.30
N ARG A 257 21.54 22.67 4.17
CA ARG A 257 20.95 24.01 4.08
C ARG A 257 20.23 24.19 2.76
N TYR A 258 18.91 23.93 2.75
CA TYR A 258 18.10 23.92 1.52
C TYR A 258 18.01 25.25 0.75
N HIS A 259 18.45 26.37 1.35
CA HIS A 259 18.51 27.69 0.71
C HIS A 259 19.85 27.96 0.00
N ARG A 260 20.83 27.07 0.16
CA ARG A 260 22.15 27.16 -0.49
C ARG A 260 22.01 26.95 -2.00
N THR A 261 22.66 27.79 -2.79
CA THR A 261 22.67 27.66 -4.25
C THR A 261 23.60 26.52 -4.70
N LEU A 262 23.42 26.01 -5.93
CA LEU A 262 24.33 24.98 -6.47
C LEU A 262 25.77 25.51 -6.60
N LEU A 263 25.94 26.77 -7.00
CA LEU A 263 27.26 27.40 -7.13
C LEU A 263 27.99 27.48 -5.78
N GLU A 264 27.30 27.90 -4.72
CA GLU A 264 27.86 27.93 -3.36
C GLU A 264 28.23 26.52 -2.87
N ALA A 265 27.34 25.56 -3.08
CA ALA A 265 27.57 24.18 -2.67
C ALA A 265 28.72 23.53 -3.46
N ALA A 266 28.85 23.82 -4.75
CA ALA A 266 29.97 23.39 -5.60
C ALA A 266 31.31 24.01 -5.14
N ALA A 267 31.31 25.30 -4.82
CA ALA A 267 32.51 25.98 -4.30
C ALA A 267 32.99 25.34 -3.00
N LEU A 268 32.06 25.00 -2.09
CA LEU A 268 32.39 24.29 -0.86
C LEU A 268 32.95 22.88 -1.13
N ALA A 269 32.32 22.11 -2.02
CA ALA A 269 32.79 20.78 -2.39
C ALA A 269 34.22 20.77 -2.97
N LYS A 270 34.59 21.82 -3.71
CA LYS A 270 35.95 22.01 -4.26
C LYS A 270 36.98 22.37 -3.18
N ILE A 271 36.61 23.21 -2.22
CA ILE A 271 37.51 23.62 -1.12
C ILE A 271 37.73 22.46 -0.16
N GLN A 272 36.64 21.79 0.23
CA GLN A 272 36.66 20.71 1.18
C GLN A 272 35.50 19.75 0.89
N SER A 273 35.84 18.54 0.43
CA SER A 273 34.86 17.47 0.37
C SER A 273 34.29 17.19 1.75
N PRO A 274 32.96 16.98 1.89
CA PRO A 274 32.39 16.60 3.17
C PRO A 274 33.02 15.30 3.67
N PHE A 275 33.13 15.16 4.98
CA PHE A 275 33.73 13.99 5.62
C PHE A 275 32.97 13.64 6.90
N GLY A 276 33.17 12.40 7.37
CA GLY A 276 32.56 11.88 8.59
C GLY A 276 31.31 11.03 8.32
N GLN A 277 30.89 10.31 9.35
CA GLN A 277 29.89 9.25 9.27
C GLN A 277 28.59 9.67 8.56
N ALA A 278 28.05 10.86 8.86
CA ALA A 278 26.81 11.33 8.26
C ALA A 278 26.92 11.55 6.73
N TYR A 279 28.10 11.94 6.26
CA TYR A 279 28.36 12.04 4.82
C TYR A 279 28.59 10.66 4.19
N ASP A 280 29.32 9.77 4.86
CA ASP A 280 29.56 8.41 4.35
C ASP A 280 28.25 7.63 4.19
N GLU A 281 27.35 7.75 5.18
CA GLU A 281 25.99 7.21 5.13
C GLU A 281 25.20 7.82 3.96
N PHE A 282 25.23 9.15 3.79
CA PHE A 282 24.56 9.83 2.67
C PHE A 282 25.12 9.40 1.31
N ARG A 283 26.44 9.33 1.17
CA ARG A 283 27.14 8.96 -0.07
C ARG A 283 26.82 7.52 -0.47
N THR A 284 26.74 6.62 0.51
CA THR A 284 26.40 5.21 0.25
C THR A 284 25.04 5.07 -0.45
N LEU A 285 24.08 5.96 -0.17
CA LEU A 285 22.75 5.95 -0.80
C LEU A 285 22.78 6.10 -2.32
N TYR A 286 23.82 6.73 -2.87
CA TYR A 286 23.95 7.01 -4.31
C TYR A 286 24.99 6.11 -4.99
N LEU A 287 25.64 5.21 -4.23
CA LEU A 287 26.66 4.30 -4.77
C LEU A 287 26.24 2.84 -4.75
N THR A 288 25.19 2.49 -4.00
CA THR A 288 24.68 1.12 -3.91
C THR A 288 23.19 1.06 -4.21
N HIS A 289 22.69 -0.13 -4.55
CA HIS A 289 21.25 -0.42 -4.66
C HIS A 289 20.55 -0.51 -3.28
N GLY A 290 21.03 0.24 -2.29
CA GLY A 290 20.60 0.15 -0.90
C GLY A 290 21.22 -1.01 -0.13
N GLU A 291 20.46 -1.56 0.82
CA GLU A 291 20.89 -2.61 1.76
C GLU A 291 20.64 -4.00 1.15
N THR A 292 21.65 -4.88 1.11
CA THR A 292 21.43 -6.29 0.79
C THR A 292 20.56 -6.92 1.87
N THR A 293 19.33 -7.30 1.51
CA THR A 293 18.38 -7.84 2.48
C THR A 293 18.75 -9.27 2.90
N LYS A 294 18.20 -9.70 4.03
CA LYS A 294 18.45 -11.04 4.58
C LYS A 294 17.95 -12.13 3.62
N MET A 295 16.78 -11.91 2.99
CA MET A 295 16.22 -12.85 2.02
C MET A 295 17.12 -12.96 0.80
N MET A 296 17.58 -11.84 0.24
CA MET A 296 18.48 -11.83 -0.92
C MET A 296 19.77 -12.62 -0.64
N SER A 297 20.34 -12.42 0.55
CA SER A 297 21.52 -13.15 1.01
C SER A 297 21.23 -14.65 1.13
N SER A 298 20.08 -15.02 1.71
CA SER A 298 19.64 -16.41 1.80
C SER A 298 19.40 -17.05 0.44
N LEU A 299 18.72 -16.36 -0.49
CA LEU A 299 18.46 -16.89 -1.84
C LEU A 299 19.78 -17.17 -2.57
N LYS A 300 20.77 -16.28 -2.46
CA LYS A 300 22.10 -16.48 -3.04
C LYS A 300 22.81 -17.68 -2.42
N GLN A 301 22.78 -17.79 -1.09
CA GLN A 301 23.40 -18.91 -0.37
C GLN A 301 22.82 -20.27 -0.77
N HIS A 302 21.50 -20.35 -1.01
CA HIS A 302 20.82 -21.60 -1.34
C HIS A 302 20.64 -21.82 -2.85
N GLY A 303 21.25 -20.98 -3.70
CA GLY A 303 21.13 -21.10 -5.17
C GLY A 303 19.70 -20.90 -5.68
N ARG A 304 18.84 -20.16 -4.96
CA ARG A 304 17.41 -19.95 -5.27
C ARG A 304 17.12 -18.62 -5.94
N GLN A 305 17.97 -18.18 -6.85
CA GLN A 305 17.75 -16.92 -7.59
C GLN A 305 16.54 -17.01 -8.54
N ASP A 306 16.03 -18.22 -8.82
CA ASP A 306 14.77 -18.47 -9.53
C ASP A 306 13.53 -17.86 -8.84
N VAL A 307 13.64 -17.47 -7.57
CA VAL A 307 12.57 -16.80 -6.81
C VAL A 307 12.44 -15.32 -7.17
N MET A 308 13.50 -14.69 -7.67
CA MET A 308 13.50 -13.25 -7.96
C MET A 308 12.49 -12.84 -9.02
N PRO A 309 12.35 -13.55 -10.17
CA PRO A 309 11.33 -13.23 -11.16
C PRO A 309 9.89 -13.28 -10.63
N TYR A 310 9.63 -14.12 -9.61
CA TYR A 310 8.33 -14.13 -8.94
C TYR A 310 8.14 -12.83 -8.14
N LEU A 311 9.11 -12.49 -7.28
CA LEU A 311 9.06 -11.29 -6.41
C LEU A 311 8.98 -10.00 -7.22
N GLU A 312 9.71 -9.91 -8.33
CA GLU A 312 9.71 -8.75 -9.24
C GLU A 312 8.35 -8.46 -9.87
N ARG A 313 7.41 -9.42 -9.80
CA ARG A 313 6.04 -9.32 -10.29
C ARG A 313 4.99 -9.28 -9.17
N GLN A 314 5.39 -9.04 -7.93
CA GLN A 314 4.48 -8.95 -6.78
C GLN A 314 4.27 -7.51 -6.31
N ASP A 315 3.31 -7.33 -5.40
CA ASP A 315 3.04 -6.06 -4.76
C ASP A 315 4.23 -5.58 -3.90
N PRO A 316 4.59 -4.27 -3.93
CA PRO A 316 5.62 -3.69 -3.08
C PRO A 316 5.50 -4.03 -1.59
N ARG A 317 4.28 -4.13 -1.06
CA ARG A 317 4.01 -4.47 0.35
C ARG A 317 4.38 -5.90 0.69
N LEU A 318 4.28 -6.84 -0.26
CA LEU A 318 4.83 -8.17 -0.06
C LEU A 318 6.34 -8.09 0.13
N LEU A 319 7.04 -7.38 -0.76
CA LEU A 319 8.50 -7.27 -0.75
C LEU A 319 9.01 -6.59 0.52
N GLU A 320 8.34 -5.52 0.97
CA GLU A 320 8.62 -4.84 2.23
C GLU A 320 8.66 -5.84 3.41
N LEU A 321 7.77 -6.84 3.40
CA LEU A 321 7.65 -7.85 4.45
C LEU A 321 8.64 -9.02 4.25
N VAL A 322 8.63 -9.66 3.08
CA VAL A 322 9.32 -10.95 2.87
C VAL A 322 10.83 -10.80 2.67
N LEU A 323 11.31 -9.65 2.17
CA LEU A 323 12.74 -9.44 1.97
C LEU A 323 13.51 -9.34 3.30
N GLN A 324 12.80 -9.04 4.39
CA GLN A 324 13.39 -9.09 5.71
C GLN A 324 13.67 -10.51 6.16
N LEU A 325 12.98 -11.55 5.67
CA LEU A 325 13.05 -12.94 6.16
C LEU A 325 14.39 -13.60 5.88
N GLN A 326 14.66 -14.70 6.58
CA GLN A 326 15.80 -15.58 6.33
C GLN A 326 15.29 -16.97 5.99
N ILE A 327 15.70 -17.51 4.84
CA ILE A 327 15.40 -18.91 4.51
C ILE A 327 16.34 -19.77 5.35
N LYS A 328 15.78 -20.54 6.28
CA LYS A 328 16.55 -21.47 7.10
C LYS A 328 16.28 -22.92 6.67
N PRO A 329 17.25 -23.60 6.03
CA PRO A 329 17.15 -25.04 5.83
C PRO A 329 17.35 -25.80 7.15
N LEU A 330 16.83 -27.02 7.23
CA LEU A 330 17.05 -27.90 8.36
C LEU A 330 18.40 -28.64 8.29
N PRO A 331 19.01 -29.00 9.45
CA PRO A 331 18.69 -28.58 10.81
C PRO A 331 19.69 -27.50 11.28
N ALA A 332 19.36 -26.22 11.11
CA ALA A 332 20.17 -25.16 11.71
C ALA A 332 20.04 -25.19 13.24
N SER A 333 21.19 -25.10 13.93
CA SER A 333 21.34 -25.08 15.39
C SER A 333 20.34 -24.14 16.08
N LYS A 334 19.91 -24.52 17.28
CA LYS A 334 18.96 -23.84 18.20
C LYS A 334 19.46 -22.49 18.74
N SER A 335 20.13 -21.69 17.92
CA SER A 335 20.36 -20.29 18.24
C SER A 335 19.04 -19.55 18.06
N HIS A 336 18.23 -19.56 19.12
CA HIS A 336 17.02 -18.76 19.26
C HIS A 336 17.41 -17.30 19.52
N SER A 337 17.95 -16.61 18.52
CA SER A 337 17.88 -15.16 18.54
C SER A 337 16.47 -14.77 18.08
N PRO A 338 15.63 -14.21 18.96
CA PRO A 338 14.27 -13.88 18.63
C PRO A 338 14.27 -12.87 17.48
N ARG A 339 13.58 -13.19 16.38
CA ARG A 339 13.61 -12.35 15.19
C ARG A 339 12.34 -11.55 15.07
N THR A 340 12.56 -10.25 14.89
CA THR A 340 11.51 -9.26 14.65
C THR A 340 11.70 -8.67 13.26
N ILE A 341 10.60 -8.56 12.50
CA ILE A 341 10.54 -7.80 11.26
C ILE A 341 9.55 -6.64 11.42
N TYR A 342 9.63 -5.66 10.52
CA TYR A 342 8.79 -4.47 10.57
C TYR A 342 7.84 -4.44 9.39
N PHE A 343 6.63 -3.90 9.57
CA PHE A 343 5.69 -3.78 8.47
C PHE A 343 4.85 -2.51 8.59
N PHE A 344 4.81 -1.70 7.53
CA PHE A 344 3.98 -0.51 7.48
C PHE A 344 2.67 -0.81 6.75
N LEU A 345 1.59 -0.95 7.52
CA LEU A 345 0.27 -1.15 6.97
C LEU A 345 -0.14 0.03 6.07
N PRO A 346 -0.85 -0.21 4.96
CA PRO A 346 -1.37 0.87 4.11
C PRO A 346 -2.16 1.91 4.90
N PHE A 347 -2.01 3.19 4.55
CA PHE A 347 -2.83 4.24 5.15
C PHE A 347 -4.23 4.19 4.53
N LEU A 348 -5.26 4.03 5.36
CA LEU A 348 -6.65 3.95 4.92
C LEU A 348 -7.40 5.25 5.19
N LEU A 349 -8.27 5.65 4.26
CA LEU A 349 -9.16 6.79 4.44
C LEU A 349 -10.36 6.35 5.30
N GLU A 350 -10.24 6.56 6.60
CA GLU A 350 -11.18 6.06 7.61
C GLU A 350 -11.68 7.18 8.55
N ASP A 351 -12.63 6.89 9.44
CA ASP A 351 -12.97 7.79 10.54
C ASP A 351 -11.87 7.80 11.63
N PRO A 352 -11.10 8.88 11.80
CA PRO A 352 -10.01 8.94 12.77
C PRO A 352 -10.49 8.96 14.24
N THR A 353 -11.78 9.16 14.51
CA THR A 353 -12.36 9.11 15.86
C THR A 353 -12.73 7.70 16.31
N ARG A 354 -12.74 6.73 15.39
CA ARG A 354 -13.01 5.31 15.70
C ARG A 354 -11.70 4.54 15.85
N ALA A 355 -11.80 3.28 16.29
CA ALA A 355 -10.67 2.35 16.25
C ALA A 355 -10.15 2.18 14.81
N SER A 356 -8.90 1.77 14.64
CA SER A 356 -8.30 1.54 13.31
C SER A 356 -9.15 0.63 12.44
N ALA A 357 -9.23 0.94 11.15
CA ALA A 357 -9.89 0.13 10.14
C ALA A 357 -9.25 -1.26 9.99
N PHE A 358 -8.00 -1.44 10.43
CA PHE A 358 -7.36 -2.76 10.52
C PHE A 358 -7.79 -3.58 11.74
N GLN A 359 -8.57 -3.02 12.68
CA GLN A 359 -8.95 -3.75 13.89
C GLN A 359 -9.71 -5.05 13.58
N PRO A 360 -10.67 -5.10 12.64
CA PRO A 360 -11.32 -6.34 12.23
C PRO A 360 -10.38 -7.35 11.54
N SER A 361 -9.30 -6.89 10.90
CA SER A 361 -8.37 -7.78 10.20
C SER A 361 -7.24 -8.31 11.09
N MET A 362 -7.16 -7.95 12.37
CA MET A 362 -6.04 -8.33 13.25
C MET A 362 -5.82 -9.85 13.35
N GLY A 363 -6.90 -10.64 13.42
CA GLY A 363 -6.79 -12.11 13.44
C GLY A 363 -6.20 -12.66 12.15
N LEU A 364 -6.69 -12.15 11.01
CA LEU A 364 -6.19 -12.51 9.67
C LEU A 364 -4.73 -12.06 9.46
N LEU A 365 -4.35 -10.87 9.93
CA LEU A 365 -2.96 -10.39 9.86
C LEU A 365 -2.03 -11.29 10.67
N ARG A 366 -2.44 -11.64 11.89
CA ARG A 366 -1.68 -12.57 12.74
C ARG A 366 -1.52 -13.94 12.07
N LEU A 367 -2.58 -14.48 11.48
CA LEU A 367 -2.51 -15.72 10.70
C LEU A 367 -1.55 -15.58 9.52
N THR A 368 -1.66 -14.49 8.77
CA THR A 368 -0.83 -14.15 7.60
C THR A 368 0.65 -14.12 7.97
N TYR A 369 1.03 -13.46 9.06
CA TYR A 369 2.42 -13.46 9.53
C TYR A 369 2.87 -14.83 10.05
N SER A 370 1.96 -15.62 10.62
CA SER A 370 2.29 -16.95 11.11
C SER A 370 2.62 -17.92 9.98
N ILE A 371 2.08 -17.70 8.77
CA ILE A 371 2.47 -18.45 7.57
C ILE A 371 3.95 -18.19 7.21
N LEU A 372 4.49 -16.99 7.50
CA LEU A 372 5.91 -16.70 7.27
C LEU A 372 6.85 -17.55 8.12
N ASN A 373 6.37 -18.11 9.23
CA ASN A 373 7.15 -19.00 10.10
C ASN A 373 7.55 -20.31 9.38
N PHE A 374 6.82 -20.69 8.32
CA PHE A 374 7.21 -21.80 7.44
C PHE A 374 8.43 -21.45 6.57
N ILE A 375 8.69 -20.17 6.30
CA ILE A 375 9.85 -19.68 5.54
C ILE A 375 11.01 -19.36 6.48
N ASP A 376 10.74 -18.67 7.58
CA ASP A 376 11.69 -18.25 8.60
C ASP A 376 11.24 -18.73 9.98
N SER A 377 11.73 -19.91 10.38
CA SER A 377 11.38 -20.56 11.64
C SER A 377 11.85 -19.81 12.90
N GLY A 378 12.65 -18.74 12.74
CA GLY A 378 13.08 -17.87 13.83
C GLY A 378 12.20 -16.63 14.02
N LEU A 379 11.15 -16.45 13.21
CA LEU A 379 10.25 -15.31 13.31
C LEU A 379 9.34 -15.44 14.54
N ASP A 380 9.48 -14.53 15.49
CA ASP A 380 8.64 -14.51 16.70
C ASP A 380 7.51 -13.49 16.61
N ASN A 381 7.80 -12.34 15.99
CA ASN A 381 6.82 -11.27 15.88
C ASN A 381 7.08 -10.36 14.67
N VAL A 382 6.00 -9.71 14.26
CA VAL A 382 6.02 -8.61 13.29
C VAL A 382 5.66 -7.33 14.04
N THR A 383 6.53 -6.31 13.97
CA THR A 383 6.24 -4.97 14.48
C THR A 383 5.52 -4.17 13.42
N GLU A 384 4.21 -4.02 13.60
CA GLU A 384 3.34 -3.26 12.71
C GLU A 384 3.36 -1.77 13.04
N TYR A 385 3.55 -0.93 12.03
CA TYR A 385 3.27 0.50 12.12
C TYR A 385 1.89 0.77 11.54
N THR A 386 0.97 1.19 12.41
CA THR A 386 -0.40 1.52 12.03
C THR A 386 -0.97 2.61 12.93
N ARG A 387 -2.13 3.14 12.58
CA ARG A 387 -2.84 4.12 13.40
C ARG A 387 -3.29 3.49 14.71
N ARG A 388 -2.93 4.12 15.82
CA ARG A 388 -3.47 3.86 17.16
C ARG A 388 -3.89 5.19 17.78
N GLY A 389 -5.19 5.45 17.79
CA GLY A 389 -5.74 6.76 18.13
C GLY A 389 -5.33 7.80 17.08
N LEU A 390 -4.64 8.86 17.53
CA LEU A 390 -4.19 9.99 16.70
C LEU A 390 -2.69 9.92 16.33
N ALA A 391 -2.04 8.79 16.61
CA ALA A 391 -0.64 8.56 16.30
C ALA A 391 -0.45 7.31 15.42
N VAL A 392 0.61 7.32 14.61
CA VAL A 392 1.14 6.12 13.96
C VAL A 392 2.18 5.54 14.90
N THR A 393 1.90 4.36 15.46
CA THR A 393 2.78 3.75 16.47
C THR A 393 3.08 2.29 16.14
N PRO A 394 4.29 1.82 16.50
CA PRO A 394 4.65 0.42 16.37
C PRO A 394 3.89 -0.44 17.38
N ALA A 395 3.54 -1.65 16.99
CA ALA A 395 3.05 -2.68 17.90
C ALA A 395 3.46 -4.07 17.44
N ALA A 396 3.94 -4.89 18.37
CA ALA A 396 4.32 -6.27 18.10
C ALA A 396 3.08 -7.16 17.98
N VAL A 397 3.02 -7.94 16.90
CA VAL A 397 2.08 -9.03 16.69
C VAL A 397 2.84 -10.33 16.77
N MET A 398 2.60 -11.08 17.85
CA MET A 398 3.22 -12.39 18.05
C MET A 398 2.66 -13.40 17.05
N VAL A 399 3.52 -14.12 16.35
CA VAL A 399 3.06 -15.19 15.46
C VAL A 399 2.57 -16.40 16.25
N TYR A 400 1.75 -17.23 15.62
CA TYR A 400 1.36 -18.52 16.15
C TYR A 400 2.49 -19.53 15.99
N GLY A 401 2.51 -20.53 16.89
CA GLY A 401 3.31 -21.73 16.67
C GLY A 401 2.78 -22.51 15.46
N THR A 402 3.62 -23.35 14.85
CA THR A 402 3.29 -24.08 13.62
C THR A 402 1.98 -24.87 13.70
N ARG A 403 1.74 -25.58 14.82
CA ARG A 403 0.50 -26.36 15.00
C ARG A 403 -0.73 -25.46 15.03
N GLN A 404 -0.71 -24.41 15.85
CA GLN A 404 -1.82 -23.46 15.93
C GLN A 404 -2.04 -22.76 14.59
N THR A 405 -0.98 -22.44 13.85
CA THR A 405 -1.09 -21.87 12.50
C THR A 405 -1.90 -22.77 11.58
N VAL A 406 -1.62 -24.08 11.58
CA VAL A 406 -2.36 -25.05 10.76
C VAL A 406 -3.84 -25.13 11.17
N ASP A 407 -4.13 -25.13 12.47
CA ASP A 407 -5.50 -25.17 12.99
C ASP A 407 -6.28 -23.90 12.59
N GLU A 408 -5.68 -22.73 12.75
CA GLU A 408 -6.27 -21.44 12.34
C GLU A 408 -6.47 -21.35 10.81
N ILE A 409 -5.59 -21.95 10.01
CA ILE A 409 -5.80 -22.03 8.55
C ILE A 409 -7.03 -22.89 8.24
N LYS A 410 -7.19 -24.07 8.86
CA LYS A 410 -8.36 -24.94 8.61
C LYS A 410 -9.67 -24.24 8.96
N ASP A 411 -9.69 -23.55 10.10
CA ASP A 411 -10.84 -22.77 10.54
C ASP A 411 -11.15 -21.64 9.55
N THR A 412 -10.12 -20.92 9.09
CA THR A 412 -10.26 -19.84 8.10
C THR A 412 -10.74 -20.36 6.75
N VAL A 413 -10.22 -21.50 6.29
CA VAL A 413 -10.65 -22.19 5.05
C VAL A 413 -12.14 -22.52 5.12
N SER A 414 -12.56 -23.17 6.21
CA SER A 414 -13.95 -23.58 6.41
C SER A 414 -14.88 -22.37 6.46
N TRP A 415 -14.46 -21.31 7.15
CA TRP A 415 -15.19 -20.04 7.26
C TRP A 415 -15.32 -19.33 5.91
N LEU A 416 -14.23 -19.22 5.14
CA LEU A 416 -14.25 -18.60 3.82
C LEU A 416 -15.15 -19.37 2.85
N GLN A 417 -15.03 -20.70 2.82
CA GLN A 417 -15.86 -21.55 1.96
C GLN A 417 -17.34 -21.38 2.29
N ALA A 418 -17.70 -21.47 3.57
CA ALA A 418 -19.08 -21.31 4.01
C ALA A 418 -19.68 -19.98 3.50
N ILE A 419 -18.98 -18.85 3.69
CA ILE A 419 -19.51 -17.53 3.25
C ILE A 419 -19.57 -17.44 1.71
N LEU A 420 -18.54 -17.89 1.01
CA LEU A 420 -18.49 -17.82 -0.46
C LEU A 420 -19.56 -18.70 -1.13
N GLU A 421 -19.94 -19.80 -0.48
CA GLU A 421 -20.99 -20.73 -0.90
C GLU A 421 -22.40 -20.29 -0.46
N THR A 422 -22.54 -19.55 0.64
CA THR A 422 -23.84 -19.08 1.14
C THR A 422 -24.55 -18.16 0.15
N TYR A 423 -23.79 -17.39 -0.65
CA TYR A 423 -24.35 -16.37 -1.55
C TYR A 423 -23.95 -16.58 -3.00
N PRO A 424 -24.32 -17.71 -3.63
CA PRO A 424 -23.83 -18.06 -4.97
C PRO A 424 -24.36 -17.13 -6.06
N THR A 425 -25.47 -16.44 -5.80
CA THR A 425 -26.12 -15.48 -6.72
C THR A 425 -25.41 -14.14 -6.77
N LEU A 426 -24.56 -13.82 -5.78
CA LEU A 426 -23.75 -12.61 -5.80
C LEU A 426 -22.60 -12.75 -6.82
N PRO A 427 -22.34 -11.72 -7.64
CA PRO A 427 -21.13 -11.66 -8.45
C PRO A 427 -19.86 -11.81 -7.59
N SER A 428 -18.80 -12.36 -8.17
CA SER A 428 -17.55 -12.67 -7.45
C SER A 428 -17.04 -11.51 -6.58
N PRO A 429 -16.93 -10.26 -7.08
CA PRO A 429 -16.45 -9.15 -6.25
C PRO A 429 -17.37 -8.86 -5.06
N ALA A 430 -18.69 -8.96 -5.24
CA ALA A 430 -19.66 -8.74 -4.17
C ALA A 430 -19.60 -9.83 -3.09
N ARG A 431 -19.32 -11.10 -3.46
CA ARG A 431 -19.09 -12.19 -2.49
C ARG A 431 -17.87 -11.91 -1.60
N TRP A 432 -16.78 -11.41 -2.18
CA TRP A 432 -15.61 -11.02 -1.38
C TRP A 432 -15.85 -9.79 -0.51
N ARG A 433 -16.64 -8.81 -0.99
CA ARG A 433 -17.12 -7.71 -0.13
C ARG A 433 -17.98 -8.23 1.02
N MET A 434 -18.81 -9.25 0.80
CA MET A 434 -19.56 -9.93 1.85
C MET A 434 -18.65 -10.63 2.87
N VAL A 435 -17.62 -11.36 2.43
CA VAL A 435 -16.61 -11.96 3.32
C VAL A 435 -16.00 -10.90 4.25
N ALA A 436 -15.60 -9.76 3.70
CA ALA A 436 -15.05 -8.67 4.49
C ALA A 436 -16.07 -8.09 5.48
N VAL A 437 -17.32 -7.87 5.05
CA VAL A 437 -18.39 -7.40 5.94
C VAL A 437 -18.70 -8.41 7.06
N ALA A 438 -18.73 -9.71 6.76
CA ALA A 438 -18.93 -10.74 7.77
C ALA A 438 -17.84 -10.70 8.85
N ALA A 439 -16.57 -10.57 8.47
CA ALA A 439 -15.46 -10.42 9.41
C ALA A 439 -15.55 -9.10 10.23
N ILE A 440 -16.03 -8.01 9.63
CA ILE A 440 -16.28 -6.74 10.34
C ILE A 440 -17.34 -6.94 11.43
N LEU A 441 -18.49 -7.50 11.06
CA LEU A 441 -19.61 -7.70 11.97
C LEU A 441 -19.25 -8.63 13.12
N ASP A 442 -18.57 -9.73 12.81
CA ASP A 442 -18.08 -10.68 13.81
C ASP A 442 -17.12 -10.03 14.80
N SER A 443 -16.14 -9.27 14.32
CA SER A 443 -15.22 -8.52 15.19
C SER A 443 -15.93 -7.49 16.08
N LEU A 444 -16.94 -6.80 15.55
CA LEU A 444 -17.73 -5.82 16.30
C LEU A 444 -18.60 -6.50 17.37
N ARG A 445 -19.26 -7.62 17.04
CA ARG A 445 -20.08 -8.40 18.00
C ARG A 445 -19.24 -8.95 19.13
N SER A 446 -18.12 -9.61 18.81
CA SER A 446 -17.18 -10.15 19.78
C SER A 446 -16.59 -9.06 20.69
N GLY A 447 -16.49 -7.82 20.19
CA GLY A 447 -16.05 -6.66 20.94
C GLY A 447 -17.16 -5.91 21.70
N GLY A 448 -18.42 -6.34 21.63
CA GLY A 448 -19.57 -5.63 22.21
C GLY A 448 -19.76 -4.22 21.63
N LYS A 449 -19.35 -4.00 20.38
CA LYS A 449 -19.39 -2.70 19.71
C LYS A 449 -20.68 -2.55 18.89
N VAL A 450 -21.08 -1.30 18.71
CA VAL A 450 -22.24 -0.94 17.88
C VAL A 450 -22.01 -1.37 16.44
N LEU A 451 -22.99 -2.09 15.89
CA LEU A 451 -22.98 -2.54 14.49
C LEU A 451 -23.20 -1.35 13.54
N PRO A 452 -22.66 -1.40 12.31
CA PRO A 452 -22.90 -0.38 11.30
C PRO A 452 -24.37 -0.36 10.88
N ARG A 453 -24.81 0.75 10.27
CA ARG A 453 -26.17 0.86 9.75
C ARG A 453 -26.37 -0.14 8.62
N ARG A 454 -27.58 -0.71 8.52
CA ARG A 454 -27.98 -1.61 7.43
C ARG A 454 -27.70 -1.01 6.05
N GLU A 455 -27.98 0.28 5.89
CA GLU A 455 -27.74 1.03 4.65
C GLU A 455 -26.26 1.05 4.28
N ASP A 456 -25.37 1.30 5.26
CA ASP A 456 -23.92 1.33 5.02
C ASP A 456 -23.39 -0.06 4.62
N ILE A 457 -23.91 -1.11 5.26
CA ILE A 457 -23.59 -2.51 4.96
C ILE A 457 -24.04 -2.88 3.54
N THR A 458 -25.28 -2.53 3.20
CA THR A 458 -25.87 -2.79 1.89
C THR A 458 -25.11 -2.05 0.79
N ALA A 459 -24.80 -0.77 1.00
CA ALA A 459 -24.00 0.03 0.09
C ALA A 459 -22.57 -0.50 -0.04
N THR A 460 -22.01 -1.12 1.01
CA THR A 460 -20.66 -1.70 0.97
C THR A 460 -20.62 -2.98 0.16
N VAL A 461 -21.57 -3.90 0.34
CA VAL A 461 -21.57 -5.19 -0.37
C VAL A 461 -22.08 -5.06 -1.81
N LEU A 462 -23.26 -4.46 -1.98
CA LEU A 462 -23.97 -4.43 -3.25
C LEU A 462 -23.51 -3.28 -4.15
N ASN A 463 -23.08 -2.16 -3.58
CA ASN A 463 -22.79 -0.93 -4.32
C ASN A 463 -23.95 -0.46 -5.24
N SER A 464 -25.18 -0.97 -5.07
CA SER A 464 -26.31 -0.69 -5.98
C SER A 464 -26.97 0.68 -5.77
N THR A 465 -26.73 1.29 -4.61
CA THR A 465 -27.27 2.62 -4.26
C THR A 465 -26.17 3.66 -4.26
N TRP A 466 -26.53 4.93 -4.47
CA TRP A 466 -25.60 6.07 -4.48
C TRP A 466 -25.80 6.99 -3.27
N PRO A 467 -25.52 6.50 -2.05
CA PRO A 467 -25.76 7.28 -0.84
C PRO A 467 -24.78 8.47 -0.76
N LYS A 468 -25.19 9.48 0.01
CA LYS A 468 -24.24 10.50 0.48
C LYS A 468 -23.17 9.82 1.33
N LEU A 469 -21.91 10.18 1.12
CA LEU A 469 -20.82 9.62 1.89
C LEU A 469 -20.94 10.11 3.34
N SER A 470 -20.97 9.19 4.30
CA SER A 470 -20.92 9.47 5.74
C SER A 470 -19.60 8.98 6.31
N TRP A 471 -19.20 9.49 7.49
CA TRP A 471 -18.05 8.94 8.21
C TRP A 471 -18.23 7.44 8.55
N GLY A 472 -19.47 7.00 8.80
CA GLY A 472 -19.81 5.60 9.04
C GLY A 472 -19.52 4.73 7.83
N LEU A 473 -20.03 5.12 6.66
CA LEU A 473 -19.84 4.44 5.39
C LEU A 473 -18.37 4.45 4.93
N LEU A 474 -17.68 5.58 5.08
CA LEU A 474 -16.25 5.68 4.81
C LEU A 474 -15.45 4.69 5.67
N HIS A 475 -15.76 4.64 6.97
CA HIS A 475 -15.04 3.76 7.88
C HIS A 475 -15.26 2.27 7.59
N ILE A 476 -16.48 1.84 7.26
CA ILE A 476 -16.73 0.43 6.92
C ILE A 476 -16.07 0.04 5.58
N LYS A 477 -16.06 0.93 4.58
CA LYS A 477 -15.30 0.69 3.33
C LYS A 477 -13.80 0.59 3.59
N ALA A 478 -13.25 1.41 4.49
CA ALA A 478 -11.86 1.28 4.91
C ALA A 478 -11.59 -0.07 5.62
N GLN A 479 -12.49 -0.53 6.49
CA GLN A 479 -12.36 -1.84 7.14
C GLN A 479 -12.43 -2.99 6.11
N MET A 480 -13.30 -2.87 5.11
CA MET A 480 -13.40 -3.82 4.00
C MET A 480 -12.08 -3.87 3.22
N GLN A 481 -11.51 -2.70 2.89
CA GLN A 481 -10.21 -2.60 2.22
C GLN A 481 -9.09 -3.26 3.06
N ALA A 482 -9.08 -3.06 4.38
CA ALA A 482 -8.09 -3.68 5.28
C ALA A 482 -8.12 -5.21 5.23
N ILE A 483 -9.33 -5.80 5.25
CA ILE A 483 -9.51 -7.25 5.21
C ILE A 483 -9.09 -7.82 3.85
N LEU A 484 -9.59 -7.23 2.77
CA LEU A 484 -9.28 -7.71 1.41
C LEU A 484 -7.80 -7.57 1.06
N PHE A 485 -7.16 -6.47 1.49
CA PHE A 485 -5.70 -6.31 1.43
C PHE A 485 -4.97 -7.44 2.17
N THR A 486 -5.41 -7.76 3.39
CA THR A 486 -4.79 -8.83 4.20
C THR A 486 -4.92 -10.20 3.52
N LEU A 487 -6.08 -10.49 2.92
CA LEU A 487 -6.32 -11.74 2.20
C LEU A 487 -5.46 -11.85 0.92
N LYS A 488 -5.32 -10.76 0.15
CA LYS A 488 -4.42 -10.70 -1.02
C LYS A 488 -2.97 -10.92 -0.59
N LEU A 489 -2.52 -10.27 0.49
CA LEU A 489 -1.17 -10.45 1.05
C LEU A 489 -0.92 -11.91 1.46
N ALA A 490 -1.88 -12.56 2.12
CA ALA A 490 -1.79 -13.98 2.48
C ALA A 490 -1.67 -14.89 1.25
N SER A 491 -2.44 -14.60 0.20
CA SER A 491 -2.37 -15.32 -1.08
C SER A 491 -0.96 -15.25 -1.69
N GLN A 492 -0.39 -14.04 -1.76
CA GLN A 492 0.95 -13.80 -2.30
C GLN A 492 2.06 -14.47 -1.48
N ILE A 493 1.92 -14.50 -0.15
CA ILE A 493 2.83 -15.20 0.75
C ILE A 493 2.76 -16.72 0.52
N LEU A 494 1.57 -17.28 0.34
CA LEU A 494 1.39 -18.70 0.03
C LEU A 494 2.04 -19.06 -1.31
N GLY A 495 1.86 -18.23 -2.34
CA GLY A 495 2.55 -18.40 -3.62
C GLY A 495 4.09 -18.44 -3.47
N LEU A 496 4.65 -17.53 -2.68
CA LEU A 496 6.08 -17.54 -2.36
C LEU A 496 6.49 -18.80 -1.60
N LEU A 497 5.70 -19.21 -0.60
CA LEU A 497 5.97 -20.41 0.20
C LEU A 497 6.01 -21.66 -0.68
N PHE A 498 5.10 -21.81 -1.64
CA PHE A 498 5.10 -22.94 -2.56
C PHE A 498 6.28 -22.91 -3.52
N LEU A 499 6.71 -21.73 -3.97
CA LEU A 499 7.94 -21.61 -4.76
C LEU A 499 9.17 -22.00 -3.93
N LEU A 500 9.17 -21.67 -2.64
CA LEU A 500 10.23 -22.05 -1.69
C LEU A 500 10.11 -23.49 -1.17
N ALA A 501 9.04 -24.23 -1.49
CA ALA A 501 8.74 -25.56 -0.95
C ALA A 501 9.91 -26.54 -0.94
N PRO A 502 10.83 -26.58 -1.94
CA PRO A 502 11.99 -27.48 -1.88
C PRO A 502 12.95 -27.21 -0.72
N GLN A 503 12.93 -26.01 -0.14
CA GLN A 503 13.84 -25.57 0.93
C GLN A 503 13.16 -25.50 2.31
N VAL A 504 11.83 -25.61 2.36
CA VAL A 504 11.06 -25.58 3.61
C VAL A 504 10.45 -26.95 3.90
N VAL A 505 10.58 -27.41 5.14
CA VAL A 505 10.04 -28.72 5.53
C VAL A 505 8.58 -28.57 5.90
N LEU A 506 7.72 -28.91 4.94
CA LEU A 506 6.28 -29.01 5.13
C LEU A 506 5.88 -30.49 5.19
N SER A 507 5.18 -30.90 6.24
CA SER A 507 4.51 -32.20 6.27
C SER A 507 3.39 -32.25 5.24
N GLU A 508 2.99 -33.45 4.83
CA GLU A 508 1.91 -33.61 3.85
C GLU A 508 0.61 -32.93 4.33
N GLY A 509 0.26 -33.10 5.61
CA GLY A 509 -0.90 -32.43 6.20
C GLY A 509 -0.79 -30.90 6.20
N GLN A 510 0.42 -30.33 6.37
CA GLN A 510 0.63 -28.88 6.25
C GLN A 510 0.43 -28.42 4.82
N ARG A 511 0.99 -29.15 3.85
CA ARG A 511 0.88 -28.83 2.42
C ARG A 511 -0.57 -28.79 1.97
N VAL A 512 -1.36 -29.80 2.32
CA VAL A 512 -2.79 -29.87 1.97
C VAL A 512 -3.56 -28.65 2.52
N VAL A 513 -3.36 -28.33 3.80
CA VAL A 513 -4.07 -27.22 4.45
C VAL A 513 -3.68 -25.86 3.85
N LEU A 514 -2.39 -25.63 3.61
CA LEU A 514 -1.89 -24.41 2.95
C LEU A 514 -2.43 -24.30 1.51
N GLN A 515 -2.51 -25.42 0.80
CA GLN A 515 -2.99 -25.46 -0.58
C GLN A 515 -4.49 -25.18 -0.66
N SER A 516 -5.28 -25.69 0.29
CA SER A 516 -6.71 -25.35 0.39
C SER A 516 -6.93 -23.85 0.59
N LEU A 517 -6.17 -23.22 1.50
CA LEU A 517 -6.26 -21.77 1.70
C LEU A 517 -5.86 -21.00 0.44
N HIS A 518 -4.73 -21.35 -0.17
CA HIS A 518 -4.27 -20.70 -1.39
C HIS A 518 -5.27 -20.85 -2.54
N SER A 519 -5.88 -22.03 -2.69
CA SER A 519 -6.91 -22.26 -3.71
C SER A 519 -8.09 -21.31 -3.54
N ILE A 520 -8.58 -21.11 -2.32
CA ILE A 520 -9.70 -20.18 -2.08
C ILE A 520 -9.27 -18.74 -2.33
N LEU A 521 -8.13 -18.33 -1.77
CA LEU A 521 -7.63 -16.96 -1.92
C LEU A 521 -7.24 -16.61 -3.35
N SER A 522 -6.91 -17.59 -4.19
CA SER A 522 -6.66 -17.38 -5.62
C SER A 522 -7.91 -16.97 -6.41
N THR A 523 -9.10 -17.15 -5.83
CA THR A 523 -10.38 -16.69 -6.42
C THR A 523 -10.75 -15.25 -6.05
N LEU A 524 -9.93 -14.59 -5.22
CA LEU A 524 -10.08 -13.17 -4.88
C LEU A 524 -9.84 -12.30 -6.13
N PRO A 525 -10.81 -11.49 -6.58
CA PRO A 525 -10.64 -10.60 -7.72
C PRO A 525 -9.57 -9.53 -7.49
N ASP A 526 -9.21 -8.84 -8.57
CA ASP A 526 -8.25 -7.76 -8.49
C ASP A 526 -8.80 -6.54 -7.76
N ILE A 527 -7.90 -5.67 -7.32
CA ILE A 527 -8.23 -4.56 -6.42
C ILE A 527 -9.29 -3.64 -7.01
N ALA A 528 -9.22 -3.37 -8.32
CA ALA A 528 -10.21 -2.56 -9.01
C ALA A 528 -11.61 -3.18 -8.92
N ASP A 529 -11.75 -4.49 -9.11
CA ASP A 529 -13.05 -5.16 -9.11
C ASP A 529 -13.75 -5.10 -7.75
N VAL A 530 -12.97 -5.25 -6.67
CA VAL A 530 -13.53 -5.25 -5.31
C VAL A 530 -13.70 -3.85 -4.73
N PHE A 531 -12.82 -2.89 -5.06
CA PHE A 531 -12.83 -1.56 -4.42
C PHE A 531 -13.57 -0.49 -5.23
N ASP A 532 -13.60 -0.60 -6.56
CA ASP A 532 -14.36 0.35 -7.38
C ASP A 532 -15.87 0.14 -7.21
N TRP A 533 -16.60 1.17 -7.62
CA TRP A 533 -18.05 1.07 -7.72
C TRP A 533 -18.41 0.14 -8.87
N GLN A 534 -19.14 -0.93 -8.54
CA GLN A 534 -19.76 -1.86 -9.50
C GLN A 534 -21.09 -2.31 -8.89
N ASP A 535 -22.21 -2.01 -9.57
CA ASP A 535 -23.54 -2.42 -9.13
C ASP A 535 -23.67 -3.95 -9.21
N ALA A 536 -23.60 -4.61 -8.05
CA ALA A 536 -23.71 -6.06 -7.95
C ALA A 536 -25.11 -6.57 -8.33
N THR A 537 -26.13 -5.71 -8.28
CA THR A 537 -27.53 -6.08 -8.55
C THR A 537 -27.88 -6.04 -10.03
N ALA A 538 -27.02 -5.45 -10.87
CA ALA A 538 -27.28 -5.26 -12.30
C ALA A 538 -27.53 -6.59 -13.06
N THR A 539 -26.90 -7.68 -12.61
CA THR A 539 -27.04 -9.03 -13.19
C THR A 539 -27.97 -9.94 -12.40
N MET A 540 -28.61 -9.44 -11.33
CA MET A 540 -29.44 -10.22 -10.42
C MET A 540 -30.93 -10.01 -10.71
N THR A 541 -31.75 -11.01 -10.44
CA THR A 541 -33.21 -10.90 -10.43
C THR A 541 -33.69 -10.14 -9.19
N LYS A 542 -34.90 -9.56 -9.27
CA LYS A 542 -35.50 -8.83 -8.13
C LYS A 542 -35.63 -9.69 -6.86
N ASN A 543 -35.91 -10.98 -7.02
CA ASN A 543 -36.05 -11.91 -5.89
C ASN A 543 -34.71 -12.13 -5.21
N GLU A 544 -33.64 -12.37 -5.98
CA GLU A 544 -32.28 -12.54 -5.43
C GLU A 544 -31.79 -11.28 -4.71
N VAL A 545 -32.06 -10.09 -5.27
CA VAL A 545 -31.72 -8.82 -4.60
C VAL A 545 -32.47 -8.69 -3.27
N SER A 546 -33.76 -9.03 -3.24
CA SER A 546 -34.57 -8.99 -2.03
C SER A 546 -34.08 -9.97 -0.96
N GLU A 547 -33.69 -11.17 -1.38
CA GLU A 547 -33.14 -12.21 -0.49
C GLU A 547 -31.83 -11.76 0.14
N VAL A 548 -30.87 -11.29 -0.67
CA VAL A 548 -29.59 -10.76 -0.16
C VAL A 548 -29.83 -9.55 0.74
N ALA A 549 -30.72 -8.64 0.37
CA ALA A 549 -31.04 -7.46 1.18
C ALA A 549 -31.72 -7.82 2.53
N ALA A 550 -32.49 -8.90 2.58
CA ALA A 550 -33.08 -9.44 3.80
C ALA A 550 -32.01 -10.07 4.70
N THR A 551 -31.08 -10.81 4.13
CA THR A 551 -29.95 -11.40 4.87
C THR A 551 -29.00 -10.33 5.42
N LEU A 552 -28.67 -9.32 4.62
CA LEU A 552 -27.90 -8.17 5.12
C LEU A 552 -28.63 -7.44 6.25
N ALA A 553 -29.97 -7.43 6.23
CA ALA A 553 -30.77 -6.88 7.33
C ALA A 553 -30.60 -7.71 8.61
N SER A 554 -30.76 -9.03 8.52
CA SER A 554 -30.66 -9.94 9.68
C SER A 554 -29.27 -9.89 10.30
N LEU A 555 -28.21 -9.74 9.49
CA LEU A 555 -26.85 -9.58 9.97
C LEU A 555 -26.62 -8.30 10.80
N THR A 556 -27.48 -7.29 10.67
CA THR A 556 -27.39 -6.04 11.44
C THR A 556 -28.43 -5.92 12.55
N ALA A 557 -29.35 -6.87 12.67
CA ALA A 557 -30.31 -6.92 13.76
C ALA A 557 -29.58 -7.16 15.09
N ALA A 558 -29.92 -6.38 16.11
CA ALA A 558 -29.48 -6.68 17.47
C ALA A 558 -30.01 -8.06 17.87
N PRO A 559 -29.28 -8.84 18.68
CA PRO A 559 -29.87 -10.00 19.36
C PRO A 559 -31.09 -9.48 20.12
N VAL A 560 -32.25 -10.10 19.89
CA VAL A 560 -33.38 -9.91 20.77
C VAL A 560 -32.93 -10.48 22.12
N GLU A 561 -32.64 -9.61 23.09
CA GLU A 561 -32.65 -10.07 24.47
C GLU A 561 -34.07 -10.56 24.72
N GLU A 562 -34.25 -11.87 24.85
CA GLU A 562 -35.43 -12.39 25.53
C GLU A 562 -35.43 -11.72 26.91
N ASP A 563 -36.44 -10.88 27.12
CA ASP A 563 -36.72 -10.18 28.37
C ASP A 563 -37.07 -11.24 29.42
N ASP A 564 -36.04 -11.88 29.98
CA ASP A 564 -36.13 -12.66 31.20
C ASP A 564 -36.33 -11.65 32.33
N GLY A 565 -37.59 -11.27 32.50
CA GLY A 565 -38.04 -10.19 33.36
C GLY A 565 -37.32 -10.19 34.71
N PHE A 566 -36.49 -9.17 34.93
CA PHE A 566 -36.08 -8.78 36.26
C PHE A 566 -36.33 -7.29 36.50
N GLN A 567 -37.16 -7.08 37.52
CA GLN A 567 -37.75 -5.81 37.92
C GLN A 567 -36.71 -4.72 38.19
N LYS A 568 -37.05 -3.50 37.76
CA LYS A 568 -36.47 -2.24 38.22
C LYS A 568 -36.31 -2.24 39.75
N GLN A 569 -35.09 -2.05 40.24
CA GLN A 569 -34.88 -1.47 41.56
C GLN A 569 -34.10 -0.16 41.50
N GLY A 570 -34.72 0.84 42.10
CA GLY A 570 -34.37 2.25 42.07
C GLY A 570 -32.97 2.57 42.57
N GLY A 571 -32.43 3.64 41.99
CA GLY A 571 -31.15 4.19 42.38
C GLY A 571 -31.09 4.63 43.85
N LYS A 572 -29.95 4.35 44.48
CA LYS A 572 -29.44 5.16 45.59
C LYS A 572 -27.95 5.43 45.37
N ARG A 573 -27.65 6.70 45.11
CA ARG A 573 -26.34 7.34 45.23
C ARG A 573 -25.72 7.01 46.60
N LYS A 574 -24.46 6.55 46.64
CA LYS A 574 -23.59 6.71 47.81
C LYS A 574 -22.21 7.24 47.44
N LYS A 575 -21.83 8.28 48.18
CA LYS A 575 -20.64 9.13 48.07
C LYS A 575 -19.33 8.40 48.39
N LYS A 576 -18.27 8.84 47.73
CA LYS A 576 -16.84 8.71 48.07
C LYS A 576 -16.56 8.86 49.57
N LYS A 577 -15.71 7.99 50.12
CA LYS A 577 -14.78 8.32 51.21
C LYS A 577 -13.44 7.59 51.02
N LYS A 578 -12.35 8.37 51.11
CA LYS A 578 -10.93 7.94 51.09
C LYS A 578 -10.53 7.39 52.47
N GLY A 579 -9.61 6.42 52.49
CA GLY A 579 -8.83 6.03 53.67
C GLY A 579 -8.13 4.66 53.51
N THR A 580 -6.82 4.69 53.29
CA THR A 580 -5.83 3.59 53.42
C THR A 580 -5.40 3.41 54.90
N PRO A 581 -4.50 2.47 55.29
CA PRO A 581 -4.25 1.08 54.87
C PRO A 581 -4.10 0.10 56.07
N SER A 582 -4.18 -1.24 55.87
CA SER A 582 -3.33 -2.23 56.57
C SER A 582 -3.49 -3.66 56.05
N ASN A 583 -2.36 -4.39 56.03
CA ASN A 583 -2.13 -5.83 55.76
C ASN A 583 -3.10 -6.76 56.53
N THR A 584 -3.41 -8.01 56.15
CA THR A 584 -2.51 -9.15 55.81
C THR A 584 -3.27 -10.28 55.07
N ASP A 585 -2.48 -11.05 54.32
CA ASP A 585 -2.58 -12.48 54.00
C ASP A 585 -3.76 -13.09 53.23
N GLY A 586 -3.40 -13.71 52.11
CA GLY A 586 -3.88 -15.07 51.81
C GLY A 586 -4.57 -15.29 50.46
N VAL A 587 -4.02 -16.26 49.73
CA VAL A 587 -4.68 -17.08 48.69
C VAL A 587 -4.49 -16.63 47.23
N MET A 588 -3.56 -17.34 46.59
CA MET A 588 -3.44 -17.52 45.15
C MET A 588 -4.80 -17.85 44.53
N THR A 589 -5.22 -17.05 43.55
CA THR A 589 -6.22 -17.47 42.57
C THR A 589 -5.58 -17.48 41.20
N ALA A 590 -5.58 -18.66 40.60
CA ALA A 590 -5.08 -18.94 39.28
C ALA A 590 -5.75 -18.03 38.24
N ARG A 591 -4.94 -17.38 37.40
CA ARG A 591 -5.42 -16.76 36.16
C ARG A 591 -6.00 -17.87 35.28
N PRO A 592 -7.23 -17.76 34.76
CA PRO A 592 -7.68 -18.66 33.72
C PRO A 592 -6.81 -18.43 32.49
N ALA A 593 -6.25 -19.52 31.98
CA ALA A 593 -5.55 -19.56 30.71
C ALA A 593 -6.47 -18.99 29.62
N ALA A 594 -5.90 -18.13 28.77
CA ALA A 594 -6.52 -17.69 27.53
C ALA A 594 -6.63 -18.90 26.59
N VAL A 595 -7.71 -19.66 26.74
CA VAL A 595 -8.11 -20.71 25.80
C VAL A 595 -8.60 -20.00 24.54
N GLY A 596 -7.92 -20.26 23.43
CA GLY A 596 -8.28 -19.77 22.11
C GLY A 596 -9.72 -20.16 21.79
N LYS A 597 -10.61 -19.17 21.79
CA LYS A 597 -11.87 -19.27 21.06
C LYS A 597 -11.58 -18.71 19.67
N ASN A 598 -11.80 -19.54 18.65
CA ASN A 598 -11.83 -19.13 17.26
C ASN A 598 -12.62 -17.80 17.18
N PRO A 599 -12.01 -16.71 16.69
CA PRO A 599 -12.64 -15.40 16.70
C PRO A 599 -13.92 -15.35 15.87
N PHE A 600 -14.11 -16.27 14.91
CA PHE A 600 -15.21 -16.35 13.95
C PHE A 600 -16.29 -17.41 14.30
N ALA A 601 -16.23 -18.00 15.50
CA ALA A 601 -17.15 -19.08 15.91
C ALA A 601 -18.64 -18.66 15.97
N LEU A 602 -18.95 -17.37 15.91
CA LEU A 602 -20.33 -16.88 15.99
C LEU A 602 -21.13 -17.02 14.69
N LEU A 603 -20.50 -17.44 13.59
CA LEU A 603 -21.16 -17.64 12.30
C LEU A 603 -21.51 -19.10 12.00
N SER A 604 -21.00 -20.07 12.78
CA SER A 604 -21.36 -21.49 12.62
C SER A 604 -22.77 -21.84 13.08
N ASN A 605 -23.47 -20.91 13.73
CA ASN A 605 -24.82 -21.10 14.28
C ASN A 605 -25.93 -20.53 13.39
N ILE A 606 -25.63 -20.17 12.15
CA ILE A 606 -26.62 -19.67 11.19
C ILE A 606 -26.81 -20.76 10.13
N GLN A 607 -27.53 -21.82 10.52
CA GLN A 607 -28.20 -22.76 9.60
C GLN A 607 -29.71 -22.59 9.76
#